data_AF-A0A1I4AH84-F1
#
_entry.id   AF-A0A1I4AH84-F1
#
_cell.length_a   1.000
_cell.length_b   1.000
_cell.length_c   1.000
_cell.angle_alpha   90.00
_cell.angle_beta   90.00
_cell.angle_gamma   90.00
#
_symmetry.space_group_name_H-M   'P 1'
#
loop_
_entity.id
_entity.type
_entity.pdbx_description
1 polymer ?
#
loop_
_entity_poly.entity_id
_entity_poly.type
_entity_poly.pdbx_seq_one_letter_code
_entity_poly.pdbx_strand_id
1 'polypeptide(L)'
;MRRRGAFTRRAIRCLGLALVLAASSAFAQDAGPVTPLPFASTPDLRAATLAREIEALRATNPIAAAETAREMARHDYDTIFRGFLDGTPLRPDDAGDVLAAFVALQWMVANDSMTEPSPSALRAIRQTFVAPLAGKPPLSQAGARAAFAERVKLRMVLHHAGWKAAKQLGVLPRFLATLSNEFIPAAKLQALALTDEGLVGKGARRSAPPPREAPPPVADARPTPPPNSVAPPPDAAQPPRFAANWDAVEGVYFRSTTGFGVGGMMTIDFEPLIFLRDGTTYEITDTALEDVDLAAERLAKPRRFGRWTRTAKGFVLTDHKGRSNDYALGDGSFFRAFPAASGETVKRAYRRLSGGGNSAMGGSVTVAVESRYDFRPDGSYGRGGSVGAINSGADTGVGTAIGRRRAPEGGRYALDRHTLTLTGADGRSRRVFFAYGSQKEPPEIDRDMIFIGNDVFSSDE
;
A
#
# COMPACT_ATOMS: atom_id res chain seq x y z
N MET A 1 18.21 -42.06 45.79
CA MET A 1 17.03 -41.23 46.13
C MET A 1 16.99 -40.01 45.23
N ARG A 2 16.10 -39.99 44.22
CA ARG A 2 15.85 -38.83 43.33
C ARG A 2 14.48 -38.25 43.69
N ARG A 3 14.39 -36.96 44.01
CA ARG A 3 13.12 -36.21 44.04
C ARG A 3 12.98 -35.41 42.74
N ARG A 4 11.94 -35.72 41.98
CA ARG A 4 11.47 -34.96 40.81
C ARG A 4 10.56 -33.83 41.30
N GLY A 5 10.87 -32.58 40.94
CA GLY A 5 9.95 -31.46 41.01
C GLY A 5 9.35 -31.22 39.62
N ALA A 6 8.05 -31.39 39.47
CA ALA A 6 7.32 -31.17 38.23
C ALA A 6 6.97 -29.68 38.09
N PHE A 7 7.45 -29.03 37.03
CA PHE A 7 6.99 -27.71 36.60
C PHE A 7 5.86 -27.90 35.58
N THR A 8 4.62 -27.65 36.02
CA THR A 8 3.43 -27.63 35.16
C THR A 8 3.35 -26.28 34.45
N ARG A 9 3.76 -26.20 33.19
CA ARG A 9 3.47 -25.05 32.32
C ARG A 9 2.01 -25.15 31.85
N ARG A 10 1.11 -24.36 32.45
CA ARG A 10 -0.22 -24.09 31.87
C ARG A 10 -0.04 -23.16 30.67
N ALA A 11 -0.31 -23.67 29.47
CA ALA A 11 -0.43 -22.87 28.26
C ALA A 11 -1.68 -21.99 28.35
N ILE A 12 -1.48 -20.67 28.28
CA ILE A 12 -2.56 -19.69 28.05
C ILE A 12 -2.95 -19.83 26.57
N ARG A 13 -4.16 -20.32 26.30
CA ARG A 13 -4.75 -20.35 24.95
C ARG A 13 -5.10 -18.91 24.55
N CYS A 14 -4.47 -18.39 23.50
CA CYS A 14 -4.91 -17.17 22.82
C CYS A 14 -6.23 -17.45 22.08
N LEU A 15 -7.30 -16.75 22.45
CA LEU A 15 -8.56 -16.72 21.69
C LEU A 15 -8.40 -15.78 20.49
N GLY A 16 -8.37 -16.34 19.28
CA GLY A 16 -8.52 -15.60 18.03
C GLY A 16 -10.00 -15.40 17.70
N LEU A 17 -10.42 -14.15 17.46
CA LEU A 17 -11.81 -13.81 17.15
C LEU A 17 -12.01 -13.78 15.63
N ALA A 18 -12.34 -14.93 15.02
CA ALA A 18 -12.76 -14.98 13.62
C ALA A 18 -14.23 -14.55 13.50
N LEU A 19 -14.48 -13.41 12.84
CA LEU A 19 -15.84 -12.95 12.55
C LEU A 19 -16.38 -13.69 11.31
N VAL A 20 -17.17 -14.74 11.53
CA VAL A 20 -17.90 -15.41 10.45
C VAL A 20 -19.12 -14.57 10.09
N LEU A 21 -19.04 -13.89 8.95
CA LEU A 21 -20.17 -13.19 8.31
C LEU A 21 -21.08 -14.21 7.63
N ALA A 22 -22.17 -14.59 8.29
CA ALA A 22 -23.34 -15.14 7.62
C ALA A 22 -24.24 -13.97 7.22
N ALA A 23 -24.35 -13.71 5.92
CA ALA A 23 -25.32 -12.76 5.39
C ALA A 23 -26.72 -13.39 5.48
N SER A 24 -27.41 -13.20 6.60
CA SER A 24 -28.82 -13.53 6.73
C SER A 24 -29.65 -12.28 6.43
N SER A 25 -30.43 -12.33 5.36
CA SER A 25 -31.28 -11.26 4.83
C SER A 25 -32.51 -10.93 5.69
N ALA A 26 -32.51 -11.21 7.00
CA ALA A 26 -33.71 -11.20 7.82
C ALA A 26 -33.46 -10.64 9.22
N PHE A 27 -33.13 -9.35 9.34
CA PHE A 27 -33.19 -8.63 10.62
C PHE A 27 -33.60 -7.17 10.42
N ALA A 28 -34.87 -6.97 10.12
CA ALA A 28 -35.60 -5.77 10.54
C ALA A 28 -36.55 -6.22 11.66
N GLN A 29 -35.98 -6.49 12.84
CA GLN A 29 -36.76 -6.66 14.07
C GLN A 29 -36.26 -5.64 15.08
N ASP A 30 -37.23 -5.09 15.81
CA ASP A 30 -37.15 -4.00 16.77
C ASP A 30 -35.79 -3.91 17.47
N ALA A 31 -35.08 -2.81 17.22
CA ALA A 31 -33.73 -2.60 17.73
C ALA A 31 -33.80 -2.28 19.22
N GLY A 32 -33.69 -3.32 20.05
CA GLY A 32 -33.54 -3.17 21.50
C GLY A 32 -32.39 -2.23 21.88
N PRO A 33 -32.42 -1.67 23.10
CA PRO A 33 -31.42 -0.71 23.55
C PRO A 33 -30.02 -1.29 23.43
N VAL A 34 -29.12 -0.55 22.77
CA VAL A 34 -27.76 -1.04 22.54
C VAL A 34 -27.02 -1.11 23.87
N THR A 35 -26.61 -2.32 24.26
CA THR A 35 -25.93 -2.54 25.54
C THR A 35 -24.63 -1.73 25.59
N PRO A 36 -24.44 -0.88 26.61
CA PRO A 36 -23.16 -0.20 26.84
C PRO A 36 -22.04 -1.20 27.15
N LEU A 37 -20.86 -0.96 26.60
CA LEU A 37 -19.64 -1.74 26.85
C LEU A 37 -18.53 -0.84 27.40
N PRO A 38 -18.75 -0.18 28.56
CA PRO A 38 -17.79 0.76 29.09
C PRO A 38 -16.47 0.08 29.45
N PHE A 39 -15.37 0.82 29.33
CA PHE A 39 -14.05 0.45 29.82
C PHE A 39 -13.27 1.70 30.24
N ALA A 40 -12.31 1.54 31.15
CA ALA A 40 -11.43 2.62 31.57
C ALA A 40 -10.13 2.60 30.75
N SER A 41 -9.83 3.72 30.08
CA SER A 41 -8.54 3.96 29.44
C SER A 41 -7.60 4.65 30.43
N THR A 42 -6.52 4.00 30.86
CA THR A 42 -5.51 4.59 31.74
C THR A 42 -4.20 4.83 30.97
N PRO A 43 -3.38 5.82 31.35
CA PRO A 43 -2.07 6.05 30.73
C PRO A 43 -1.20 4.79 30.70
N ASP A 44 -1.17 4.02 31.79
CA ASP A 44 -0.41 2.77 31.89
C ASP A 44 -0.91 1.71 30.91
N LEU A 45 -2.23 1.56 30.76
CA LEU A 45 -2.80 0.63 29.78
C LEU A 45 -2.45 1.06 28.36
N ARG A 46 -2.43 2.37 28.09
CA ARG A 46 -2.08 2.91 26.78
C ARG A 46 -0.62 2.68 26.46
N ALA A 47 0.27 2.99 27.39
CA ALA A 47 1.71 2.76 27.28
C ALA A 47 2.03 1.28 27.11
N ALA A 48 1.40 0.40 27.89
CA ALA A 48 1.58 -1.05 27.79
C ALA A 48 1.06 -1.60 26.45
N THR A 49 -0.03 -1.03 25.91
CA THR A 49 -0.57 -1.41 24.59
C THR A 49 0.39 -1.01 23.48
N LEU A 50 0.90 0.22 23.51
CA LEU A 50 1.90 0.69 22.57
C LEU A 50 3.21 -0.11 22.66
N ALA A 51 3.71 -0.39 23.86
CA ALA A 51 4.93 -1.16 24.06
C ALA A 51 4.81 -2.60 23.51
N ARG A 52 3.68 -3.27 23.74
CA ARG A 52 3.40 -4.59 23.16
C ARG A 52 3.35 -4.54 21.64
N GLU A 53 2.74 -3.50 21.09
CA GLU A 53 2.67 -3.31 19.65
C GLU A 53 4.08 -3.11 19.06
N ILE A 54 4.87 -2.20 19.62
CA ILE A 54 6.26 -1.95 19.20
C ILE A 54 7.10 -3.22 19.31
N GLU A 55 6.92 -4.03 20.35
CA GLU A 55 7.66 -5.29 20.50
C GLU A 55 7.26 -6.33 19.46
N ALA A 56 5.95 -6.50 19.22
CA ALA A 56 5.43 -7.37 18.16
C ALA A 56 5.92 -6.92 16.77
N LEU A 57 5.94 -5.61 16.54
CA LEU A 57 6.52 -4.99 15.36
C LEU A 57 8.01 -5.29 15.28
N ARG A 58 8.77 -5.11 16.36
CA ARG A 58 10.23 -5.30 16.38
C ARG A 58 10.65 -6.71 15.99
N ALA A 59 9.86 -7.71 16.41
CA ALA A 59 10.09 -9.12 16.08
C ALA A 59 10.00 -9.43 14.56
N THR A 60 9.26 -8.61 13.81
CA THR A 60 9.05 -8.80 12.36
C THR A 60 9.66 -7.68 11.51
N ASN A 61 9.87 -6.50 12.11
CA ASN A 61 10.31 -5.28 11.48
C ASN A 61 10.87 -4.26 12.52
N PRO A 62 12.18 -4.30 12.81
CA PRO A 62 12.79 -3.39 13.79
C PRO A 62 12.77 -1.92 13.38
N ILE A 63 12.76 -1.61 12.07
CA ILE A 63 12.73 -0.23 11.56
C ILE A 63 11.33 0.38 11.76
N ALA A 64 10.27 -0.32 11.37
CA ALA A 64 8.90 0.17 11.59
C ALA A 64 8.56 0.29 13.08
N ALA A 65 9.10 -0.61 13.92
CA ALA A 65 8.99 -0.50 15.37
C ALA A 65 9.64 0.78 15.90
N ALA A 66 10.83 1.15 15.39
CA ALA A 66 11.52 2.38 15.77
C ALA A 66 10.76 3.64 15.31
N GLU A 67 10.26 3.65 14.08
CA GLU A 67 9.47 4.77 13.53
C GLU A 67 8.12 4.92 14.26
N THR A 68 7.39 3.83 14.48
CA THR A 68 6.15 3.84 15.26
C THR A 68 6.41 4.34 16.69
N ALA A 69 7.49 3.88 17.33
CA ALA A 69 7.89 4.37 18.64
C ALA A 69 8.18 5.88 18.61
N ARG A 70 8.89 6.37 17.59
CA ARG A 70 9.23 7.78 17.42
C ARG A 70 8.00 8.65 17.19
N GLU A 71 7.07 8.23 16.33
CA GLU A 71 5.85 8.99 16.06
C GLU A 71 4.89 8.97 17.27
N MET A 72 4.74 7.82 17.93
CA MET A 72 3.90 7.70 19.12
C MET A 72 4.52 8.35 20.38
N ALA A 73 5.83 8.63 20.38
CA ALA A 73 6.44 9.48 21.40
C ALA A 73 6.07 10.96 21.25
N ARG A 74 5.74 11.40 20.03
CA ARG A 74 5.31 12.79 19.75
C ARG A 74 3.80 12.97 19.84
N HIS A 75 3.04 11.91 19.60
CA HIS A 75 1.60 11.98 19.45
C HIS A 75 0.88 10.94 20.32
N ASP A 76 -0.09 11.38 21.13
CA ASP A 76 -0.97 10.47 21.87
C ASP A 76 -2.07 9.93 20.95
N TYR A 77 -2.02 8.63 20.65
CA TYR A 77 -2.99 7.97 19.78
C TYR A 77 -4.42 8.04 20.34
N ASP A 78 -4.63 8.12 21.65
CA ASP A 78 -5.97 8.23 22.24
C ASP A 78 -6.56 9.63 22.03
N THR A 79 -5.70 10.66 22.00
CA THR A 79 -6.11 12.02 21.60
C THR A 79 -6.48 12.06 20.12
N ILE A 80 -5.66 11.46 19.24
CA ILE A 80 -5.97 11.37 17.80
C ILE A 80 -7.28 10.60 17.58
N PHE A 81 -7.45 9.47 18.26
CA PHE A 81 -8.65 8.66 18.16
C PHE A 81 -9.91 9.41 18.59
N ARG A 82 -9.87 10.17 19.70
CA ARG A 82 -11.00 11.03 20.10
C ARG A 82 -11.36 12.03 19.01
N GLY A 83 -10.37 12.63 18.34
CA GLY A 83 -10.58 13.51 17.20
C GLY A 83 -11.33 12.86 16.03
N PHE A 84 -11.25 11.54 15.85
CA PHE A 84 -12.06 10.83 14.84
C PHE A 84 -13.53 10.67 15.25
N LEU A 85 -13.84 10.76 16.55
CA LEU A 85 -15.20 10.63 17.06
C LEU A 85 -15.88 11.98 17.28
N ASP A 86 -15.15 13.09 17.15
CA ASP A 86 -15.71 14.44 17.27
C ASP A 86 -16.88 14.63 16.31
N GLY A 87 -18.02 15.12 16.82
CA GLY A 87 -19.25 15.28 16.04
C GLY A 87 -20.05 13.99 15.79
N THR A 88 -19.56 12.83 16.24
CA THR A 88 -20.27 11.55 16.17
C THR A 88 -20.97 11.20 17.50
N PRO A 89 -21.97 10.30 17.51
CA PRO A 89 -22.59 9.83 18.76
C PRO A 89 -21.75 8.75 19.48
N LEU A 90 -20.58 8.37 18.96
CA LEU A 90 -19.77 7.28 19.47
C LEU A 90 -18.91 7.74 20.65
N ARG A 91 -18.82 6.90 21.69
CA ARG A 91 -18.07 7.22 22.91
C ARG A 91 -16.69 6.55 22.92
N PRO A 92 -15.60 7.30 23.22
CA PRO A 92 -14.24 6.75 23.20
C PRO A 92 -13.94 5.79 24.36
N ASP A 93 -14.80 5.72 25.36
CA ASP A 93 -14.72 4.86 26.55
C ASP A 93 -15.71 3.69 26.50
N ASP A 94 -16.36 3.45 25.35
CA ASP A 94 -17.20 2.30 25.10
C ASP A 94 -16.57 1.40 24.01
N ALA A 95 -16.23 0.16 24.38
CA ALA A 95 -15.50 -0.75 23.50
C ALA A 95 -16.31 -1.13 22.25
N GLY A 96 -17.65 -1.06 22.33
CA GLY A 96 -18.49 -1.27 21.18
C GLY A 96 -18.49 -0.09 20.22
N ASP A 97 -18.32 1.13 20.72
CA ASP A 97 -18.30 2.36 19.92
C ASP A 97 -16.96 2.46 19.21
N VAL A 98 -15.88 2.11 19.92
CA VAL A 98 -14.53 1.94 19.36
C VAL A 98 -14.55 0.94 18.20
N LEU A 99 -15.20 -0.21 18.37
CA LEU A 99 -15.28 -1.22 17.31
C LEU A 99 -16.15 -0.76 16.13
N ALA A 100 -17.26 -0.07 16.39
CA ALA A 100 -18.12 0.47 15.34
C ALA A 100 -17.38 1.53 14.49
N ALA A 101 -16.64 2.43 15.14
CA ALA A 101 -15.80 3.42 14.47
C ALA A 101 -14.73 2.74 13.58
N PHE A 102 -14.09 1.69 14.09
CA PHE A 102 -13.10 0.95 13.32
C PHE A 102 -13.71 0.26 12.09
N VAL A 103 -14.88 -0.37 12.22
CA VAL A 103 -15.60 -0.97 11.07
C VAL A 103 -15.97 0.08 10.03
N ALA A 104 -16.44 1.25 10.45
CA ALA A 104 -16.74 2.36 9.55
C ALA A 104 -15.47 2.84 8.81
N LEU A 105 -14.35 3.02 9.51
CA LEU A 105 -13.07 3.36 8.89
C LEU A 105 -12.64 2.31 7.86
N GLN A 106 -12.74 1.03 8.18
CA GLN A 106 -12.36 -0.04 7.25
C GLN A 106 -13.19 0.04 5.95
N TRP A 107 -14.49 0.33 6.06
CA TRP A 107 -15.33 0.55 4.88
C TRP A 107 -14.90 1.78 4.08
N MET A 108 -14.65 2.91 4.75
CA MET A 108 -14.18 4.15 4.13
C MET A 108 -12.89 3.92 3.35
N VAL A 109 -11.92 3.25 3.98
CA VAL A 109 -10.65 2.88 3.37
C VAL A 109 -10.90 1.99 2.14
N ALA A 110 -11.65 0.89 2.28
CA ALA A 110 -11.89 -0.06 1.20
C ALA A 110 -12.58 0.55 -0.04
N ASN A 111 -13.39 1.60 0.16
CA ASN A 111 -14.15 2.30 -0.88
C ASN A 111 -13.53 3.66 -1.26
N ASP A 112 -12.36 4.00 -0.72
CA ASP A 112 -11.72 5.32 -0.84
C ASP A 112 -12.66 6.51 -0.53
N SER A 113 -13.62 6.32 0.39
CA SER A 113 -14.63 7.30 0.70
C SER A 113 -14.18 8.20 1.86
N MET A 114 -14.14 9.51 1.61
CA MET A 114 -13.91 10.54 2.65
C MET A 114 -15.22 11.02 3.28
N THR A 115 -16.36 10.44 2.91
CA THR A 115 -17.67 10.83 3.42
C THR A 115 -17.80 10.35 4.86
N GLU A 116 -18.04 11.29 5.78
CA GLU A 116 -18.26 10.96 7.18
C GLU A 116 -19.55 10.14 7.35
N PRO A 117 -19.51 9.02 8.08
CA PRO A 117 -20.70 8.23 8.41
C PRO A 117 -21.74 9.06 9.18
N SER A 118 -23.02 8.94 8.82
CA SER A 118 -24.08 9.58 9.58
C SER A 118 -24.23 8.97 10.99
N PRO A 119 -24.78 9.71 11.98
CA PRO A 119 -25.09 9.15 13.30
C PRO A 119 -26.00 7.92 13.28
N SER A 120 -26.91 7.83 12.30
CA SER A 120 -27.75 6.66 12.02
C SER A 120 -26.92 5.48 11.52
N ALA A 121 -26.05 5.71 10.53
CA ALA A 121 -25.17 4.67 9.98
C ALA A 121 -24.27 4.04 11.06
N LEU A 122 -23.68 4.86 11.93
CA LEU A 122 -22.82 4.38 13.02
C LEU A 122 -23.60 3.55 14.06
N ARG A 123 -24.82 3.97 14.41
CA ARG A 123 -25.70 3.17 15.29
C ARG A 123 -26.09 1.83 14.67
N ALA A 124 -26.41 1.82 13.38
CA ALA A 124 -26.73 0.60 12.66
C ALA A 124 -25.51 -0.33 12.57
N ILE A 125 -24.30 0.19 12.31
CA ILE A 125 -23.06 -0.60 12.39
C ILE A 125 -22.89 -1.22 13.78
N ARG A 126 -23.07 -0.43 14.86
CA ARG A 126 -22.98 -0.92 16.24
C ARG A 126 -23.99 -2.05 16.51
N GLN A 127 -25.23 -1.91 16.05
CA GLN A 127 -26.26 -2.94 16.23
C GLN A 127 -25.95 -4.21 15.45
N THR A 128 -25.58 -4.09 14.18
CA THR A 128 -25.43 -5.24 13.27
C THR A 128 -24.11 -5.99 13.50
N PHE A 129 -23.02 -5.28 13.75
CA PHE A 129 -21.68 -5.89 13.81
C PHE A 129 -21.16 -6.07 15.23
N VAL A 130 -21.53 -5.19 16.16
CA VAL A 130 -20.94 -5.17 17.51
C VAL A 130 -21.83 -5.86 18.54
N ALA A 131 -23.14 -5.62 18.52
CA ALA A 131 -24.05 -6.22 19.49
C ALA A 131 -23.98 -7.77 19.55
N PRO A 132 -23.86 -8.51 18.42
CA PRO A 132 -23.69 -9.97 18.46
C PRO A 132 -22.40 -10.45 19.14
N LEU A 133 -21.43 -9.55 19.34
CA LEU A 133 -20.14 -9.83 19.98
C LEU A 133 -20.11 -9.42 21.45
N ALA A 134 -21.06 -8.60 21.92
CA ALA A 134 -21.06 -8.03 23.27
C ALA A 134 -21.00 -9.11 24.37
N GLY A 135 -21.67 -10.26 24.16
CA GLY A 135 -21.66 -11.41 25.08
C GLY A 135 -20.43 -12.31 24.99
N LYS A 136 -19.50 -12.06 24.07
CA LYS A 136 -18.35 -12.94 23.79
C LYS A 136 -17.04 -12.29 24.25
N PRO A 137 -16.06 -13.06 24.79
CA PRO A 137 -14.72 -12.54 25.03
C PRO A 137 -14.09 -12.06 23.71
N PRO A 138 -13.25 -11.00 23.73
CA PRO A 138 -12.83 -10.24 24.91
C PRO A 138 -13.87 -9.21 25.40
N LEU A 139 -14.92 -8.91 24.63
CA LEU A 139 -15.89 -7.85 24.95
C LEU A 139 -16.72 -8.13 26.20
N SER A 140 -17.06 -9.38 26.50
CA SER A 140 -17.83 -9.71 27.71
C SER A 140 -17.02 -9.63 29.01
N GLN A 141 -15.68 -9.61 28.94
CA GLN A 141 -14.80 -9.64 30.10
C GLN A 141 -14.23 -8.25 30.38
N ALA A 142 -14.63 -7.59 31.48
CA ALA A 142 -14.25 -6.21 31.77
C ALA A 142 -12.73 -5.96 31.69
N GLY A 143 -11.91 -6.85 32.26
CA GLY A 143 -10.45 -6.72 32.22
C GLY A 143 -9.83 -6.88 30.82
N ALA A 144 -10.36 -7.79 29.99
CA ALA A 144 -9.88 -8.00 28.62
C ALA A 144 -10.43 -6.94 27.64
N ARG A 145 -11.63 -6.43 27.91
CA ARG A 145 -12.33 -5.42 27.10
C ARG A 145 -11.51 -4.14 26.99
N ALA A 146 -10.95 -3.65 28.09
CA ALA A 146 -10.15 -2.42 28.07
C ALA A 146 -8.91 -2.58 27.18
N ALA A 147 -8.15 -3.66 27.36
CA ALA A 147 -6.97 -3.95 26.55
C ALA A 147 -7.31 -4.17 25.06
N PHE A 148 -8.45 -4.80 24.78
CA PHE A 148 -8.95 -4.96 23.42
C PHE A 148 -9.30 -3.60 22.79
N ALA A 149 -10.08 -2.77 23.49
CA ALA A 149 -10.50 -1.48 22.98
C ALA A 149 -9.30 -0.56 22.70
N GLU A 150 -8.32 -0.50 23.62
CA GLU A 150 -7.10 0.29 23.39
C GLU A 150 -6.28 -0.20 22.17
N ARG A 151 -6.21 -1.51 21.95
CA ARG A 151 -5.57 -2.05 20.74
C ARG A 151 -6.32 -1.65 19.46
N VAL A 152 -7.65 -1.69 19.49
CA VAL A 152 -8.48 -1.27 18.34
C VAL A 152 -8.30 0.23 18.06
N LYS A 153 -8.26 1.08 19.10
CA LYS A 153 -7.97 2.52 18.94
C LYS A 153 -6.62 2.75 18.26
N LEU A 154 -5.55 2.13 18.78
CA LEU A 154 -4.20 2.26 18.20
C LEU A 154 -4.19 1.80 16.74
N ARG A 155 -4.77 0.64 16.43
CA ARG A 155 -4.86 0.13 15.06
C ARG A 155 -5.65 1.07 14.14
N MET A 156 -6.75 1.67 14.61
CA MET A 156 -7.53 2.64 13.85
C MET A 156 -6.68 3.86 13.46
N VAL A 157 -5.92 4.42 14.40
CA VAL A 157 -5.02 5.55 14.17
C VAL A 157 -3.96 5.21 13.13
N LEU A 158 -3.29 4.07 13.29
CA LEU A 158 -2.25 3.63 12.35
C LEU A 158 -2.84 3.36 10.95
N HIS A 159 -4.00 2.72 10.86
CA HIS A 159 -4.67 2.45 9.59
C HIS A 159 -5.09 3.73 8.85
N HIS A 160 -5.68 4.68 9.57
CA HIS A 160 -6.09 5.95 8.99
C HIS A 160 -4.87 6.77 8.52
N ALA A 161 -3.78 6.78 9.28
CA ALA A 161 -2.52 7.41 8.87
C ALA A 161 -1.93 6.76 7.61
N GLY A 162 -1.88 5.42 7.57
CA GLY A 162 -1.43 4.66 6.40
C GLY A 162 -2.28 4.93 5.16
N TRP A 163 -3.60 5.00 5.30
CA TRP A 163 -4.51 5.32 4.20
C TRP A 163 -4.31 6.75 3.69
N LYS A 164 -4.23 7.76 4.57
CA LYS A 164 -3.96 9.15 4.18
C LYS A 164 -2.64 9.29 3.43
N ALA A 165 -1.58 8.66 3.92
CA ALA A 165 -0.28 8.67 3.26
C ALA A 165 -0.34 7.95 1.90
N ALA A 166 -0.98 6.77 1.81
CA ALA A 166 -1.13 6.05 0.55
C ALA A 166 -1.88 6.86 -0.52
N LYS A 167 -2.88 7.68 -0.11
CA LYS A 167 -3.56 8.62 -1.01
C LYS A 167 -2.66 9.76 -1.47
N GLN A 168 -1.91 10.36 -0.55
CA GLN A 168 -0.98 11.46 -0.87
C GLN A 168 0.10 11.02 -1.87
N LEU A 169 0.51 9.76 -1.76
CA LEU A 169 1.59 9.15 -2.54
C LEU A 169 1.12 8.42 -3.80
N GLY A 170 -0.19 8.39 -4.08
CA GLY A 170 -0.74 7.73 -5.28
C GLY A 170 -0.64 6.19 -5.29
N VAL A 171 -0.34 5.56 -4.15
CA VAL A 171 -0.16 4.10 -4.01
C VAL A 171 -1.37 3.40 -3.41
N LEU A 172 -2.54 4.04 -3.42
CA LEU A 172 -3.76 3.52 -2.80
C LEU A 172 -4.15 2.09 -3.26
N PRO A 173 -4.13 1.72 -4.56
CA PRO A 173 -4.47 0.35 -4.96
C PRO A 173 -3.57 -0.71 -4.31
N ARG A 174 -2.29 -0.38 -4.12
CA ARG A 174 -1.31 -1.25 -3.46
C ARG A 174 -1.62 -1.39 -1.97
N PHE A 175 -1.97 -0.29 -1.31
CA PHE A 175 -2.42 -0.28 0.08
C PHE A 175 -3.72 -1.09 0.27
N LEU A 176 -4.72 -0.94 -0.60
CA LEU A 176 -5.98 -1.70 -0.48
C LEU A 176 -5.80 -3.21 -0.64
N ALA A 177 -4.87 -3.64 -1.51
CA ALA A 177 -4.53 -5.05 -1.67
C ALA A 177 -3.99 -5.68 -0.38
N THR A 178 -3.48 -4.89 0.58
CA THR A 178 -2.92 -5.39 1.84
C THR A 178 -3.98 -5.62 2.93
N LEU A 179 -5.15 -5.00 2.81
CA LEU A 179 -6.20 -5.01 3.85
C LEU A 179 -7.01 -6.31 3.90
N SER A 180 -6.82 -7.23 2.96
CA SER A 180 -7.80 -8.28 2.65
C SER A 180 -8.05 -9.34 3.74
N ASN A 181 -7.29 -9.38 4.85
CA ASN A 181 -7.24 -10.57 5.71
C ASN A 181 -7.34 -10.35 7.23
N GLU A 182 -7.56 -9.12 7.74
CA GLU A 182 -7.54 -8.87 9.21
C GLU A 182 -8.88 -8.77 9.89
N PHE A 183 -9.94 -8.41 9.15
CA PHE A 183 -11.26 -8.20 9.73
C PHE A 183 -12.34 -8.58 8.70
N ILE A 184 -12.78 -7.61 7.89
CA ILE A 184 -13.70 -7.81 6.80
C ILE A 184 -12.89 -7.62 5.51
N PRO A 185 -12.77 -8.65 4.65
CA PRO A 185 -12.02 -8.53 3.40
C PRO A 185 -12.44 -7.30 2.61
N ALA A 186 -11.47 -6.55 2.08
CA ALA A 186 -11.74 -5.33 1.31
C ALA A 186 -12.76 -5.55 0.19
N ALA A 187 -12.68 -6.68 -0.53
CA ALA A 187 -13.66 -7.05 -1.55
C ALA A 187 -15.10 -7.17 -1.01
N LYS A 188 -15.28 -7.67 0.22
CA LYS A 188 -16.59 -7.72 0.87
C LYS A 188 -17.07 -6.32 1.25
N LEU A 189 -16.20 -5.47 1.80
CA LEU A 189 -16.55 -4.07 2.11
C LEU A 189 -16.87 -3.25 0.86
N GLN A 190 -16.19 -3.51 -0.25
CA GLN A 190 -16.44 -2.90 -1.54
C GLN A 190 -17.79 -3.31 -2.13
N ALA A 191 -18.32 -4.48 -1.77
CA ALA A 191 -19.66 -4.90 -2.14
C ALA A 191 -20.77 -4.28 -1.26
N LEU A 192 -20.42 -3.49 -0.25
CA LEU A 192 -21.36 -2.84 0.67
C LEU A 192 -21.39 -1.33 0.44
N ALA A 193 -22.57 -0.72 0.52
CA ALA A 193 -22.79 0.72 0.63
C ALA A 193 -23.01 1.10 2.09
N LEU A 194 -22.45 2.23 2.53
CA LEU A 194 -22.74 2.81 3.82
C LEU A 194 -23.97 3.72 3.69
N THR A 195 -25.02 3.41 4.45
CA THR A 195 -26.31 4.13 4.46
C THR A 195 -26.75 4.35 5.91
N ASP A 196 -27.87 5.05 6.12
CA ASP A 196 -28.47 5.19 7.45
C ASP A 196 -28.87 3.86 8.10
N GLU A 197 -29.10 2.82 7.29
CA GLU A 197 -29.34 1.44 7.71
C GLU A 197 -28.03 0.67 8.00
N GLY A 198 -26.88 1.34 7.94
CA GLY A 198 -25.54 0.78 8.14
C GLY A 198 -24.92 0.28 6.83
N LEU A 199 -24.16 -0.82 6.91
CA LEU A 199 -23.53 -1.44 5.75
C LEU A 199 -24.49 -2.39 5.05
N VAL A 200 -24.99 -1.99 3.88
CA VAL A 200 -25.99 -2.73 3.08
C VAL A 200 -25.41 -3.18 1.74
N GLY A 201 -25.86 -4.29 1.18
CA GLY A 201 -25.35 -4.80 -0.11
C GLY A 201 -25.62 -3.83 -1.27
N LYS A 202 -24.59 -3.51 -2.07
CA LYS A 202 -24.72 -2.79 -3.35
C LYS A 202 -25.47 -3.68 -4.35
N GLY A 203 -26.80 -3.64 -4.33
CA GLY A 203 -27.66 -4.49 -5.18
C GLY A 203 -28.92 -5.02 -4.49
N ALA A 204 -29.07 -4.83 -3.17
CA ALA A 204 -30.34 -5.08 -2.50
C ALA A 204 -31.36 -4.00 -2.91
N ARG A 205 -32.13 -4.26 -3.98
CA ARG A 205 -33.33 -3.49 -4.29
C ARG A 205 -34.22 -3.50 -3.03
N ARG A 206 -34.59 -2.31 -2.54
CA ARG A 206 -35.77 -2.13 -1.69
C ARG A 206 -36.95 -2.83 -2.38
N SER A 207 -37.52 -3.82 -1.72
CA SER A 207 -38.76 -4.46 -2.14
C SER A 207 -39.88 -3.41 -2.10
N ALA A 208 -40.13 -2.77 -3.23
CA ALA A 208 -41.39 -2.05 -3.49
C ALA A 208 -42.47 -3.08 -3.87
N PRO A 209 -43.76 -2.83 -3.55
CA PRO A 209 -44.85 -3.79 -3.75
C PRO A 209 -45.08 -4.06 -5.25
N PRO A 210 -45.65 -5.23 -5.61
CA PRO A 210 -45.58 -5.73 -6.98
C PRO A 210 -46.48 -4.94 -7.93
N PRO A 211 -46.02 -4.58 -9.14
CA PRO A 211 -46.92 -4.20 -10.22
C PRO A 211 -47.45 -5.45 -10.93
N ARG A 212 -48.71 -5.36 -11.36
CA ARG A 212 -49.43 -6.36 -12.16
C ARG A 212 -48.74 -6.64 -13.49
N GLU A 213 -48.82 -7.91 -13.89
CA GLU A 213 -48.41 -8.51 -15.17
C GLU A 213 -48.79 -7.73 -16.44
N ALA A 214 -47.84 -7.67 -17.37
CA ALA A 214 -48.08 -7.72 -18.82
C ALA A 214 -46.85 -8.37 -19.52
N PRO A 215 -47.05 -9.10 -20.65
CA PRO A 215 -46.07 -10.01 -21.26
C PRO A 215 -45.04 -9.29 -22.19
N PRO A 216 -43.98 -9.98 -22.66
CA PRO A 216 -42.74 -9.34 -23.11
C PRO A 216 -42.70 -9.07 -24.63
N PRO A 217 -41.83 -8.16 -25.09
CA PRO A 217 -41.25 -8.25 -26.42
C PRO A 217 -39.74 -8.52 -26.36
N VAL A 218 -39.38 -9.62 -27.02
CA VAL A 218 -38.24 -9.93 -27.90
C VAL A 218 -36.92 -9.15 -27.74
N ALA A 219 -35.85 -9.94 -27.76
CA ALA A 219 -34.44 -9.62 -27.73
C ALA A 219 -33.97 -8.59 -28.77
N ASP A 220 -33.08 -7.69 -28.33
CA ASP A 220 -32.07 -7.07 -29.18
C ASP A 220 -30.69 -7.28 -28.53
N ALA A 221 -29.90 -8.16 -29.16
CA ALA A 221 -28.51 -8.38 -28.82
C ALA A 221 -27.68 -7.16 -29.25
N ARG A 222 -27.23 -6.34 -28.30
CA ARG A 222 -26.11 -5.42 -28.52
C ARG A 222 -24.85 -5.98 -27.86
N PRO A 223 -23.72 -6.04 -28.59
CA PRO A 223 -22.49 -6.60 -28.06
C PRO A 223 -21.93 -5.72 -26.95
N THR A 224 -21.50 -6.38 -25.88
CA THR A 224 -20.69 -5.81 -24.80
C THR A 224 -19.44 -5.14 -25.35
N PRO A 225 -19.11 -3.90 -24.92
CA PRO A 225 -17.79 -3.34 -25.20
C PRO A 225 -16.72 -4.18 -24.51
N PRO A 226 -15.60 -4.49 -25.18
CA PRO A 226 -14.54 -5.27 -24.57
C PRO A 226 -13.91 -4.52 -23.38
N PRO A 227 -13.35 -5.25 -22.39
CA PRO A 227 -12.57 -4.63 -21.33
C PRO A 227 -11.42 -3.83 -21.94
N ASN A 228 -11.24 -2.60 -21.44
CA ASN A 228 -10.16 -1.67 -21.77
C ASN A 228 -8.89 -2.40 -22.20
N SER A 229 -8.66 -2.46 -23.52
CA SER A 229 -7.40 -2.89 -24.10
C SER A 229 -6.36 -1.83 -23.74
N VAL A 230 -5.60 -2.07 -22.68
CA VAL A 230 -4.30 -1.44 -22.52
C VAL A 230 -3.52 -1.84 -23.77
N ALA A 231 -3.19 -0.86 -24.61
CA ALA A 231 -2.39 -1.11 -25.80
C ALA A 231 -1.13 -1.90 -25.40
N PRO A 232 -0.76 -2.97 -26.12
CA PRO A 232 0.48 -3.67 -25.82
C PRO A 232 1.64 -2.67 -25.90
N PRO A 233 2.65 -2.78 -25.00
CA PRO A 233 3.82 -1.91 -25.07
C PRO A 233 4.43 -1.99 -26.48
N PRO A 234 4.89 -0.86 -27.04
CA PRO A 234 5.44 -0.83 -28.39
C PRO A 234 6.57 -1.84 -28.52
N ASP A 235 6.55 -2.61 -29.61
CA ASP A 235 7.60 -3.57 -29.94
C ASP A 235 8.90 -2.82 -30.22
N ALA A 236 9.92 -3.04 -29.38
CA ALA A 236 11.21 -2.38 -29.50
C ALA A 236 12.07 -2.90 -30.67
N ALA A 237 11.54 -3.79 -31.52
CA ALA A 237 12.10 -4.04 -32.83
C ALA A 237 12.03 -2.79 -33.76
N GLN A 238 11.14 -1.84 -33.45
CA GLN A 238 11.07 -0.57 -34.17
C GLN A 238 12.13 0.42 -33.65
N PRO A 239 12.72 1.27 -34.52
CA PRO A 239 13.63 2.32 -34.09
C PRO A 239 12.92 3.30 -33.14
N PRO A 240 13.67 3.97 -32.23
CA PRO A 240 13.08 4.94 -31.32
C PRO A 240 12.40 6.07 -32.07
N ARG A 241 11.14 6.34 -31.71
CA ARG A 241 10.30 7.31 -32.43
C ARG A 241 10.64 8.76 -32.08
N PHE A 242 11.19 8.97 -30.89
CA PHE A 242 11.50 10.29 -30.34
C PHE A 242 12.94 10.35 -29.80
N ALA A 243 13.90 9.76 -30.52
CA ALA A 243 15.32 9.74 -30.13
C ALA A 243 15.90 11.14 -29.81
N ALA A 244 15.43 12.16 -30.53
CA ALA A 244 15.83 13.56 -30.34
C ALA A 244 15.45 14.15 -28.97
N ASN A 245 14.58 13.48 -28.18
CA ASN A 245 14.28 13.91 -26.82
C ASN A 245 15.55 14.06 -25.96
N TRP A 246 16.55 13.19 -26.19
CA TRP A 246 17.81 13.23 -25.46
C TRP A 246 18.65 14.49 -25.72
N ASP A 247 18.49 15.14 -26.87
CA ASP A 247 19.21 16.38 -27.20
C ASP A 247 18.73 17.55 -26.31
N ALA A 248 17.46 17.48 -25.86
CA ALA A 248 16.85 18.44 -24.97
C ALA A 248 17.16 18.17 -23.48
N VAL A 249 17.84 17.08 -23.12
CA VAL A 249 18.11 16.74 -21.72
C VAL A 249 19.35 17.48 -21.21
N GLU A 250 19.18 18.17 -20.08
CA GLU A 250 20.26 18.76 -19.29
C GLU A 250 20.83 17.73 -18.29
N GLY A 251 19.96 16.95 -17.65
CA GLY A 251 20.37 15.95 -16.67
C GLY A 251 19.21 15.04 -16.24
N VAL A 252 19.56 13.97 -15.52
CA VAL A 252 18.60 13.05 -14.92
C VAL A 252 18.92 12.92 -13.44
N TYR A 253 17.87 12.97 -12.62
CA TYR A 253 17.98 13.00 -11.17
C TYR A 253 16.94 12.08 -10.54
N PHE A 254 17.19 11.65 -9.32
CA PHE A 254 16.22 10.99 -8.48
C PHE A 254 15.80 11.91 -7.35
N ARG A 255 14.50 11.96 -7.10
CA ARG A 255 13.92 12.55 -5.90
C ARG A 255 13.38 11.43 -5.03
N SER A 256 13.74 11.43 -3.76
CA SER A 256 13.15 10.50 -2.80
C SER A 256 11.69 10.88 -2.52
N THR A 257 10.88 9.85 -2.43
CA THR A 257 9.49 9.93 -2.00
C THR A 257 9.25 8.87 -0.96
N THR A 258 8.48 9.19 0.05
CA THR A 258 8.05 8.18 1.00
C THR A 258 7.01 7.28 0.32
N GLY A 259 7.10 5.97 0.51
CA GLY A 259 6.19 4.96 -0.03
C GLY A 259 5.83 3.92 1.03
N PHE A 260 5.14 2.84 0.62
CA PHE A 260 4.84 1.72 1.51
C PHE A 260 5.23 0.37 0.89
N GLY A 261 6.06 -0.38 1.60
CA GLY A 261 6.62 -1.67 1.20
C GLY A 261 6.02 -2.88 1.92
N VAL A 262 6.77 -3.99 1.90
CA VAL A 262 6.40 -5.28 2.51
C VAL A 262 5.90 -5.09 3.95
N GLY A 263 4.75 -5.67 4.28
CA GLY A 263 4.18 -5.56 5.63
C GLY A 263 3.58 -4.19 5.98
N GLY A 264 3.51 -3.21 5.06
CA GLY A 264 2.99 -1.87 5.36
C GLY A 264 4.06 -0.93 5.92
N MET A 265 5.32 -1.28 5.74
CA MET A 265 6.50 -0.51 6.13
C MET A 265 6.58 0.79 5.32
N MET A 266 6.88 1.94 5.93
CA MET A 266 7.26 3.14 5.16
C MET A 266 8.60 2.89 4.48
N THR A 267 8.64 2.96 3.16
CA THR A 267 9.86 2.79 2.36
C THR A 267 10.26 4.13 1.75
N ILE A 268 11.55 4.29 1.45
CA ILE A 268 12.00 5.38 0.60
C ILE A 268 11.95 4.83 -0.82
N ASP A 269 11.00 5.33 -1.61
CA ASP A 269 10.96 5.16 -3.05
C ASP A 269 11.67 6.36 -3.71
N PHE A 270 11.95 6.24 -5.01
CA PHE A 270 12.70 7.25 -5.74
C PHE A 270 12.07 7.45 -7.11
N GLU A 271 11.75 8.70 -7.42
CA GLU A 271 11.14 9.10 -8.69
C GLU A 271 12.21 9.65 -9.63
N PRO A 272 12.36 9.09 -10.85
CA PRO A 272 13.27 9.64 -11.85
C PRO A 272 12.68 10.91 -12.48
N LEU A 273 13.48 11.97 -12.47
CA LEU A 273 13.17 13.27 -13.05
C LEU A 273 14.14 13.57 -14.19
N ILE A 274 13.59 13.79 -15.39
CA ILE A 274 14.30 14.30 -16.55
C ILE A 274 14.28 15.82 -16.47
N PHE A 275 15.45 16.45 -16.45
CA PHE A 275 15.61 17.89 -16.50
C PHE A 275 15.89 18.28 -17.94
N LEU A 276 14.98 19.03 -18.54
CA LEU A 276 15.13 19.54 -19.89
C LEU A 276 15.84 20.89 -19.88
N ARG A 277 16.60 21.18 -20.93
CA ARG A 277 17.38 22.44 -21.10
C ARG A 277 16.51 23.69 -21.11
N ASP A 278 15.22 23.56 -21.43
CA ASP A 278 14.24 24.65 -21.42
C ASP A 278 13.75 25.02 -20.00
N GLY A 279 14.28 24.37 -18.96
CA GLY A 279 13.87 24.57 -17.57
C GLY A 279 12.66 23.72 -17.16
N THR A 280 12.17 22.81 -18.02
CA THR A 280 11.08 21.90 -17.68
C THR A 280 11.61 20.67 -16.94
N THR A 281 10.87 20.20 -15.93
CA THR A 281 11.05 18.84 -15.39
C THR A 281 9.98 17.90 -15.92
N TYR A 282 10.35 16.64 -16.14
CA TYR A 282 9.44 15.57 -16.50
C TYR A 282 9.70 14.33 -15.64
N GLU A 283 8.68 13.88 -14.92
CA GLU A 283 8.69 12.62 -14.18
C GLU A 283 8.50 11.45 -15.16
N ILE A 284 9.61 10.78 -15.48
CA ILE A 284 9.59 9.60 -16.35
C ILE A 284 9.12 8.38 -15.56
N THR A 285 8.58 7.39 -16.27
CA THR A 285 8.10 6.16 -15.64
C THR A 285 8.77 4.93 -16.25
N ASP A 286 8.00 3.94 -16.71
CA ASP A 286 8.59 2.69 -17.18
C ASP A 286 9.20 2.80 -18.58
N THR A 287 8.59 3.61 -19.44
CA THR A 287 8.98 3.75 -20.85
C THR A 287 10.28 4.52 -21.02
N ALA A 288 11.17 4.06 -21.91
CA ALA A 288 12.37 4.79 -22.29
C ALA A 288 12.01 6.17 -22.89
N LEU A 289 12.83 7.20 -22.63
CA LEU A 289 12.51 8.59 -22.98
C LEU A 289 12.32 8.76 -24.50
N GLU A 290 13.11 8.06 -25.31
CA GLU A 290 13.07 8.08 -26.77
C GLU A 290 11.83 7.38 -27.37
N ASP A 291 10.98 6.79 -26.54
CA ASP A 291 9.67 6.26 -26.94
C ASP A 291 8.50 7.10 -26.40
N VAL A 292 8.78 8.22 -25.73
CA VAL A 292 7.77 9.13 -25.18
C VAL A 292 7.55 10.31 -26.12
N ASP A 293 6.32 10.52 -26.56
CA ASP A 293 5.90 11.79 -27.14
C ASP A 293 5.71 12.80 -26.00
N LEU A 294 6.73 13.61 -25.71
CA LEU A 294 6.70 14.57 -24.60
C LEU A 294 5.59 15.62 -24.76
N ALA A 295 5.23 15.99 -25.99
CA ALA A 295 4.17 16.97 -26.24
C ALA A 295 2.79 16.37 -25.93
N ALA A 296 2.53 15.16 -26.43
CA ALA A 296 1.28 14.45 -26.14
C ALA A 296 1.16 14.09 -24.65
N GLU A 297 2.26 13.65 -24.02
CA GLU A 297 2.29 13.31 -22.60
C GLU A 297 2.03 14.54 -21.73
N ARG A 298 2.54 15.72 -22.12
CA ARG A 298 2.27 16.99 -21.41
C ARG A 298 0.80 17.37 -21.42
N LEU A 299 0.10 17.13 -22.53
CA LEU A 299 -1.35 17.35 -22.63
C LEU A 299 -2.13 16.32 -21.83
N ALA A 300 -1.75 15.05 -21.91
CA ALA A 300 -2.47 13.96 -21.26
C ALA A 300 -2.24 13.89 -19.74
N LYS A 301 -1.03 14.21 -19.28
CA LYS A 301 -0.58 14.05 -17.88
C LYS A 301 0.19 15.28 -17.39
N PRO A 302 -0.43 16.48 -17.33
CA PRO A 302 0.24 17.72 -16.96
C PRO A 302 0.88 17.67 -15.57
N ARG A 303 0.40 16.81 -14.66
CA ARG A 303 0.92 16.66 -13.30
C ARG A 303 2.35 16.11 -13.24
N ARG A 304 2.81 15.42 -14.30
CA ARG A 304 4.19 14.89 -14.42
C ARG A 304 5.21 15.94 -14.84
N PHE A 305 4.74 17.15 -15.16
CA PHE A 305 5.59 18.23 -15.63
C PHE A 305 5.69 19.32 -14.56
N GLY A 306 6.87 19.92 -14.47
CA GLY A 306 7.16 21.04 -13.59
C GLY A 306 8.22 21.94 -14.21
N ARG A 307 8.82 22.81 -13.39
CA ARG A 307 9.96 23.64 -13.77
C ARG A 307 11.10 23.43 -12.80
N TRP A 308 12.33 23.64 -13.26
CA TRP A 308 13.51 23.68 -12.43
C TRP A 308 14.33 24.92 -12.68
N THR A 309 15.01 25.37 -11.63
CA THR A 309 16.03 26.42 -11.70
C THR A 309 17.24 25.97 -10.89
N ARG A 310 18.46 26.17 -11.44
CA ARG A 310 19.70 25.85 -10.73
C ARG A 310 20.01 26.91 -9.67
N THR A 311 20.49 26.48 -8.51
CA THR A 311 21.00 27.34 -7.44
C THR A 311 22.46 27.00 -7.14
N ALA A 312 23.09 27.74 -6.22
CA ALA A 312 24.46 27.46 -5.79
C ALA A 312 24.62 26.10 -5.10
N LYS A 313 23.57 25.58 -4.45
CA LYS A 313 23.60 24.35 -3.64
C LYS A 313 22.80 23.18 -4.24
N GLY A 314 22.10 23.39 -5.36
CA GLY A 314 21.25 22.37 -5.97
C GLY A 314 20.24 22.97 -6.93
N PHE A 315 18.95 22.65 -6.73
CA PHE A 315 17.87 23.05 -7.62
C PHE A 315 16.61 23.48 -6.87
N VAL A 316 15.85 24.41 -7.45
CA VAL A 316 14.48 24.69 -7.04
C VAL A 316 13.55 24.01 -8.03
N LEU A 317 12.64 23.16 -7.54
CA LEU A 317 11.63 22.50 -8.38
C LEU A 317 10.25 23.06 -8.11
N THR A 318 9.60 23.55 -9.17
CA THR A 318 8.24 24.06 -9.16
C THR A 318 7.30 23.03 -9.79
N ASP A 319 6.29 22.57 -9.05
CA ASP A 319 5.32 21.59 -9.55
C ASP A 319 4.28 22.22 -10.50
N HIS A 320 3.41 21.38 -11.10
CA HIS A 320 2.30 21.82 -11.96
C HIS A 320 1.30 22.77 -11.28
N LYS A 321 1.34 22.92 -9.95
CA LYS A 321 0.49 23.85 -9.18
C LYS A 321 1.22 25.15 -8.82
N GLY A 322 2.46 25.32 -9.27
CA GLY A 322 3.28 26.50 -8.96
C GLY A 322 3.97 26.45 -7.59
N ARG A 323 3.98 25.29 -6.91
CA ARG A 323 4.65 25.16 -5.60
C ARG A 323 6.12 24.83 -5.79
N SER A 324 6.98 25.67 -5.24
CA SER A 324 8.44 25.51 -5.30
C SER A 324 9.00 24.85 -4.05
N ASN A 325 9.98 23.96 -4.22
CA ASN A 325 10.76 23.37 -3.13
C ASN A 325 12.24 23.35 -3.51
N ASP A 326 13.11 23.61 -2.55
CA ASP A 326 14.56 23.52 -2.70
C ASP A 326 15.04 22.07 -2.50
N TYR A 327 15.96 21.63 -3.36
CA TYR A 327 16.60 20.32 -3.29
C TYR A 327 18.11 20.49 -3.37
N ALA A 328 18.82 20.05 -2.33
CA ALA A 328 20.27 19.98 -2.32
C ALA A 328 20.73 18.69 -3.00
N LEU A 329 21.82 18.76 -3.76
CA LEU A 329 22.40 17.56 -4.36
C LEU A 329 23.15 16.75 -3.31
N GLY A 330 22.87 15.44 -3.23
CA GLY A 330 23.65 14.51 -2.42
C GLY A 330 23.21 14.37 -0.96
N ASP A 331 22.09 14.99 -0.56
CA ASP A 331 21.54 14.88 0.81
C ASP A 331 20.75 13.57 1.06
N GLY A 332 20.80 12.63 0.11
CA GLY A 332 20.06 11.37 0.10
C GLY A 332 18.59 11.49 -0.32
N SER A 333 18.02 12.70 -0.30
CA SER A 333 16.67 12.98 -0.78
C SER A 333 16.63 13.42 -2.24
N PHE A 334 17.75 13.93 -2.76
CA PHE A 334 17.87 14.30 -4.16
C PHE A 334 19.29 14.05 -4.68
N PHE A 335 19.41 13.28 -5.76
CA PHE A 335 20.73 12.89 -6.29
C PHE A 335 20.73 12.63 -7.79
N ARG A 336 21.92 12.51 -8.38
CA ARG A 336 22.10 12.37 -9.83
C ARG A 336 21.87 10.92 -10.27
N ALA A 337 21.17 10.74 -11.38
CA ALA A 337 21.01 9.45 -12.04
C ALA A 337 22.02 9.31 -13.17
N PHE A 338 22.82 8.23 -13.16
CA PHE A 338 23.88 8.04 -14.16
C PHE A 338 23.46 7.09 -15.28
N PRO A 339 23.80 7.41 -16.55
CA PRO A 339 23.58 6.51 -17.66
C PRO A 339 24.55 5.32 -17.63
N ALA A 340 24.20 4.25 -18.34
CA ALA A 340 25.17 3.28 -18.80
C ALA A 340 25.92 3.79 -20.04
N ALA A 341 27.16 3.32 -20.23
CA ALA A 341 27.83 3.50 -21.50
C ALA A 341 27.14 2.67 -22.60
N SER A 342 27.18 3.14 -23.84
CA SER A 342 26.63 2.39 -24.99
C SER A 342 27.30 1.04 -25.12
N GLY A 343 26.51 -0.04 -25.12
CA GLY A 343 27.01 -1.41 -25.22
C GLY A 343 27.68 -1.93 -23.95
N GLU A 344 27.55 -1.21 -22.83
CA GLU A 344 28.04 -1.67 -21.54
C GLU A 344 27.38 -3.00 -21.14
N THR A 345 28.18 -3.92 -20.62
CA THR A 345 27.69 -5.20 -20.11
C THR A 345 27.87 -5.25 -18.61
N VAL A 346 26.89 -5.85 -17.93
CA VAL A 346 26.83 -5.97 -16.49
C VAL A 346 26.93 -7.44 -16.11
N LYS A 347 27.81 -7.77 -15.17
CA LYS A 347 27.94 -9.10 -14.57
C LYS A 347 27.50 -9.03 -13.12
N ARG A 348 26.19 -8.88 -12.89
CA ARG A 348 25.64 -8.66 -11.55
C ARG A 348 24.19 -9.12 -11.47
N ALA A 349 23.80 -9.59 -10.30
CA ALA A 349 22.42 -9.90 -9.98
C ALA A 349 21.84 -8.76 -9.14
N TYR A 350 20.69 -8.25 -9.57
CA TYR A 350 19.98 -7.19 -8.88
C TYR A 350 18.64 -7.71 -8.40
N ARG A 351 18.29 -7.35 -7.17
CA ARG A 351 17.07 -7.79 -6.51
C ARG A 351 16.33 -6.59 -5.99
N ARG A 352 15.02 -6.70 -6.06
CA ARG A 352 14.11 -5.80 -5.40
C ARG A 352 13.16 -6.64 -4.58
N LEU A 353 13.12 -6.36 -3.29
CA LEU A 353 12.04 -6.82 -2.46
C LEU A 353 10.98 -5.73 -2.42
N SER A 354 9.88 -5.99 -3.10
CA SER A 354 8.68 -5.17 -3.00
C SER A 354 7.63 -5.97 -2.24
N GLY A 355 6.65 -5.32 -1.66
CA GLY A 355 5.48 -6.04 -1.17
C GLY A 355 4.52 -5.13 -0.46
N GLY A 356 3.62 -5.75 0.27
CA GLY A 356 2.63 -5.08 1.09
C GLY A 356 2.29 -5.97 2.28
N GLY A 357 1.34 -5.53 3.07
CA GLY A 357 0.91 -6.18 4.28
C GLY A 357 0.64 -5.12 5.32
N ASN A 358 0.40 -5.58 6.53
CA ASN A 358 0.16 -4.74 7.69
C ASN A 358 0.90 -5.25 8.91
N SER A 359 1.75 -6.28 8.76
CA SER A 359 2.63 -6.76 9.83
C SER A 359 3.44 -5.63 10.48
N ALA A 360 3.86 -4.62 9.73
CA ALA A 360 4.56 -3.43 10.21
C ALA A 360 3.63 -2.39 10.88
N MET A 361 2.31 -2.59 10.82
CA MET A 361 1.26 -1.81 11.48
C MET A 361 0.45 -2.67 12.47
N GLY A 362 1.03 -3.77 12.98
CA GLY A 362 0.42 -4.62 13.99
C GLY A 362 -0.38 -5.80 13.48
N GLY A 363 -0.31 -6.04 12.17
CA GLY A 363 -1.08 -7.03 11.48
C GLY A 363 -0.47 -8.42 11.41
N SER A 364 -1.21 -9.37 10.84
CA SER A 364 -0.77 -10.77 10.71
C SER A 364 -0.29 -11.14 9.32
N VAL A 365 -0.37 -10.22 8.35
CA VAL A 365 -0.24 -10.52 6.93
C VAL A 365 0.95 -9.78 6.33
N THR A 366 1.88 -10.55 5.78
CA THR A 366 2.98 -10.03 4.94
C THR A 366 2.88 -10.66 3.56
N VAL A 367 2.89 -9.81 2.52
CA VAL A 367 3.07 -10.23 1.13
C VAL A 367 4.38 -9.64 0.63
N ALA A 368 5.32 -10.49 0.27
CA ALA A 368 6.59 -10.12 -0.34
C ALA A 368 6.61 -10.60 -1.79
N VAL A 369 7.06 -9.73 -2.67
CA VAL A 369 7.33 -9.97 -4.08
C VAL A 369 8.77 -9.60 -4.32
N GLU A 370 9.60 -10.62 -4.41
CA GLU A 370 10.97 -10.49 -4.89
C GLU A 370 10.94 -10.45 -6.42
N SER A 371 11.58 -9.45 -6.99
CA SER A 371 11.91 -9.39 -8.42
C SER A 371 13.42 -9.41 -8.56
N ARG A 372 13.93 -10.23 -9.47
CA ARG A 372 15.37 -10.41 -9.68
C ARG A 372 15.72 -10.31 -11.16
N TYR A 373 16.79 -9.59 -11.46
CA TYR A 373 17.48 -9.62 -12.74
C TYR A 373 18.89 -10.20 -12.56
N ASP A 374 19.27 -11.13 -13.42
CA ASP A 374 20.60 -11.72 -13.48
C ASP A 374 21.23 -11.32 -14.81
N PHE A 375 21.97 -10.21 -14.85
CA PHE A 375 22.67 -9.76 -16.05
C PHE A 375 24.02 -10.48 -16.19
N ARG A 376 24.31 -10.93 -17.40
CA ARG A 376 25.56 -11.62 -17.75
C ARG A 376 26.38 -10.77 -18.73
N PRO A 377 27.72 -10.89 -18.70
CA PRO A 377 28.62 -10.09 -19.55
C PRO A 377 28.50 -10.44 -21.04
N ASP A 378 27.89 -11.59 -21.37
CA ASP A 378 27.63 -11.98 -22.76
C ASP A 378 26.43 -11.26 -23.39
N GLY A 379 25.77 -10.35 -22.65
CA GLY A 379 24.56 -9.65 -23.07
C GLY A 379 23.28 -10.46 -22.87
N SER A 380 23.32 -11.59 -22.14
CA SER A 380 22.11 -12.32 -21.73
C SER A 380 21.62 -11.89 -20.35
N TYR A 381 20.31 -11.97 -20.12
CA TYR A 381 19.72 -11.75 -18.80
C TYR A 381 18.80 -12.90 -18.41
N GLY A 382 18.76 -13.20 -17.12
CA GLY A 382 17.67 -13.93 -16.49
C GLY A 382 16.77 -12.97 -15.73
N ARG A 383 15.47 -13.26 -15.69
CA ARG A 383 14.49 -12.58 -14.84
C ARG A 383 13.79 -13.64 -14.01
N GLY A 384 13.96 -13.51 -12.70
CA GLY A 384 13.32 -14.36 -11.71
C GLY A 384 12.41 -13.54 -10.81
N GLY A 385 11.64 -14.24 -10.01
CA GLY A 385 10.91 -13.62 -8.93
C GLY A 385 10.19 -14.65 -8.09
N SER A 386 9.98 -14.29 -6.84
CA SER A 386 9.21 -15.09 -5.91
C SER A 386 8.11 -14.22 -5.32
N VAL A 387 6.92 -14.80 -5.18
CA VAL A 387 5.84 -14.19 -4.40
C VAL A 387 5.64 -15.08 -3.19
N GLY A 388 5.80 -14.51 -2.01
CA GLY A 388 5.53 -15.14 -0.73
C GLY A 388 4.46 -14.36 0.01
N ALA A 389 3.42 -15.05 0.47
CA ALA A 389 2.45 -14.50 1.41
C ALA A 389 2.49 -15.36 2.68
N ILE A 390 2.63 -14.70 3.82
CA ILE A 390 2.56 -15.33 5.13
C ILE A 390 1.46 -14.65 5.95
N ASN A 391 0.58 -15.48 6.51
CA ASN A 391 -0.30 -15.12 7.60
C ASN A 391 0.22 -15.84 8.85
N SER A 392 0.59 -15.09 9.88
CA SER A 392 1.13 -15.65 11.13
C SER A 392 0.09 -16.43 11.94
N GLY A 393 -1.19 -16.31 11.61
CA GLY A 393 -2.29 -16.93 12.35
C GLY A 393 -2.48 -16.35 13.76
N ALA A 394 -1.82 -15.22 14.07
CA ALA A 394 -1.87 -14.60 15.39
C ALA A 394 -3.30 -14.28 15.86
N ASP A 395 -4.20 -14.01 14.90
CA ASP A 395 -5.61 -13.67 15.14
C ASP A 395 -6.59 -14.83 14.87
N THR A 396 -6.18 -15.91 14.18
CA THR A 396 -7.04 -17.03 13.76
C THR A 396 -6.64 -18.39 14.34
N GLY A 397 -5.46 -18.49 14.97
CA GLY A 397 -4.88 -19.74 15.47
C GLY A 397 -4.29 -20.66 14.39
N VAL A 398 -4.41 -20.31 13.10
CA VAL A 398 -3.88 -21.09 11.97
C VAL A 398 -3.04 -20.17 11.09
N GLY A 399 -1.73 -20.43 11.06
CA GLY A 399 -0.80 -19.75 10.15
C GLY A 399 -0.81 -20.40 8.78
N THR A 400 -0.79 -19.58 7.72
CA THR A 400 -0.73 -20.07 6.33
C THR A 400 0.40 -19.38 5.60
N ALA A 401 1.26 -20.16 4.95
CA ALA A 401 2.32 -19.68 4.07
C ALA A 401 2.04 -20.17 2.65
N ILE A 402 2.04 -19.25 1.69
CA ILE A 402 1.89 -19.58 0.26
C ILE A 402 3.08 -18.96 -0.47
N GLY A 403 3.80 -19.79 -1.22
CA GLY A 403 4.94 -19.37 -2.02
C GLY A 403 4.77 -19.80 -3.45
N ARG A 404 4.97 -18.88 -4.40
CA ARG A 404 5.03 -19.19 -5.82
C ARG A 404 6.30 -18.58 -6.42
N ARG A 405 7.14 -19.42 -7.00
CA ARG A 405 8.24 -18.94 -7.86
C ARG A 405 7.69 -18.69 -9.26
N ARG A 406 7.99 -17.53 -9.84
CA ARG A 406 7.77 -17.34 -11.27
C ARG A 406 8.75 -18.21 -12.03
N ALA A 407 8.30 -18.77 -13.16
CA ALA A 407 9.20 -19.42 -14.09
C ALA A 407 10.27 -18.40 -14.53
N PRO A 408 11.56 -18.77 -14.55
CA PRO A 408 12.59 -17.88 -15.02
C PRO A 408 12.32 -17.53 -16.48
N GLU A 409 12.15 -16.24 -16.74
CA GLU A 409 12.15 -15.66 -18.09
C GLU A 409 13.58 -15.23 -18.41
N GLY A 410 13.97 -15.21 -19.67
CA GLY A 410 15.33 -14.83 -20.05
C GLY A 410 15.43 -14.43 -21.50
N GLY A 411 16.53 -13.78 -21.84
CA GLY A 411 16.73 -13.23 -23.16
C GLY A 411 18.04 -12.46 -23.30
N ARG A 412 18.07 -11.54 -24.24
CA ARG A 412 19.20 -10.64 -24.49
C ARG A 412 18.88 -9.26 -23.96
N TYR A 413 19.89 -8.54 -23.47
CA TYR A 413 19.75 -7.15 -23.08
C TYR A 413 20.81 -6.28 -23.75
N ALA A 414 20.49 -5.01 -23.89
CA ALA A 414 21.43 -3.98 -24.30
C ALA A 414 21.18 -2.72 -23.47
N LEU A 415 22.27 -2.06 -23.08
CA LEU A 415 22.26 -0.78 -22.39
C LEU A 415 22.77 0.30 -23.35
N ASP A 416 22.04 1.40 -23.40
CA ASP A 416 22.46 2.63 -24.06
C ASP A 416 21.90 3.82 -23.30
N ARG A 417 22.77 4.69 -22.80
CA ARG A 417 22.41 5.85 -21.97
C ARG A 417 21.51 5.43 -20.79
N HIS A 418 20.31 6.00 -20.71
CA HIS A 418 19.30 5.69 -19.71
C HIS A 418 18.22 4.74 -20.24
N THR A 419 18.61 3.83 -21.15
CA THR A 419 17.70 2.86 -21.73
C THR A 419 18.23 1.45 -21.58
N LEU A 420 17.37 0.58 -21.08
CA LEU A 420 17.54 -0.86 -21.09
C LEU A 420 16.60 -1.46 -22.13
N THR A 421 17.17 -2.10 -23.14
CA THR A 421 16.44 -2.92 -24.09
C THR A 421 16.47 -4.37 -23.62
N LEU A 422 15.31 -5.00 -23.52
CA LEU A 422 15.16 -6.42 -23.18
C LEU A 422 14.48 -7.15 -24.34
N THR A 423 15.16 -8.13 -24.91
CA THR A 423 14.66 -9.00 -25.98
C THR A 423 14.44 -10.39 -25.43
N GLY A 424 13.18 -10.83 -25.38
CA GLY A 424 12.80 -12.15 -24.90
C GLY A 424 13.21 -13.28 -25.85
N ALA A 425 13.13 -14.53 -25.38
CA ALA A 425 13.38 -15.71 -26.20
C ALA A 425 12.42 -15.85 -27.39
N ASP A 426 11.26 -15.20 -27.33
CA ASP A 426 10.26 -15.14 -28.41
C ASP A 426 10.55 -14.03 -29.43
N GLY A 427 11.69 -13.33 -29.30
CA GLY A 427 12.10 -12.25 -30.19
C GLY A 427 11.45 -10.90 -29.91
N ARG A 428 10.42 -10.85 -29.05
CA ARG A 428 9.77 -9.58 -28.70
C ARG A 428 10.71 -8.75 -27.85
N SER A 429 10.78 -7.46 -28.18
CA SER A 429 11.67 -6.53 -27.49
C SER A 429 10.87 -5.44 -26.79
N ARG A 430 11.39 -4.96 -25.65
CA ARG A 430 10.87 -3.77 -24.96
C ARG A 430 12.02 -2.87 -24.52
N ARG A 431 11.79 -1.55 -24.56
CA ARG A 431 12.69 -0.54 -24.01
C ARG A 431 12.08 0.08 -22.77
N VAL A 432 12.89 0.13 -21.72
CA VAL A 432 12.51 0.71 -20.44
C VAL A 432 13.57 1.70 -20.00
N PHE A 433 13.14 2.70 -19.22
CA PHE A 433 14.08 3.62 -18.60
C PHE A 433 15.05 2.86 -17.69
N PHE A 434 16.32 3.28 -17.69
CA PHE A 434 17.40 2.71 -16.91
C PHE A 434 18.25 3.81 -16.29
N ALA A 435 18.75 3.60 -15.08
CA ALA A 435 19.83 4.41 -14.55
C ALA A 435 20.63 3.65 -13.49
N TYR A 436 21.87 4.06 -13.28
CA TYR A 436 22.60 3.80 -12.06
C TYR A 436 22.29 4.87 -11.01
N GLY A 437 22.33 4.45 -9.75
CA GLY A 437 22.30 5.36 -8.61
C GLY A 437 23.57 6.18 -8.48
N SER A 438 23.62 7.00 -7.43
CA SER A 438 24.84 7.72 -7.07
C SER A 438 25.24 7.50 -5.63
N GLN A 439 26.54 7.58 -5.38
CA GLN A 439 27.16 7.50 -4.06
C GLN A 439 28.21 8.60 -3.88
N LYS A 440 28.60 8.86 -2.62
CA LYS A 440 29.64 9.83 -2.19
C LYS A 440 29.33 11.31 -2.52
N GLU A 441 30.22 12.18 -2.05
CA GLU A 441 30.27 13.61 -2.37
C GLU A 441 31.71 13.96 -2.81
N PRO A 442 31.95 14.37 -4.07
CA PRO A 442 31.00 14.60 -5.16
C PRO A 442 30.34 13.29 -5.66
N PRO A 443 29.16 13.36 -6.32
CA PRO A 443 28.44 12.17 -6.75
C PRO A 443 29.21 11.32 -7.78
N GLU A 444 29.38 10.05 -7.47
CA GLU A 444 29.94 9.00 -8.34
C GLU A 444 28.88 7.95 -8.68
N ILE A 445 29.10 7.17 -9.73
CA ILE A 445 28.21 6.07 -10.13
C ILE A 445 28.17 5.02 -9.01
N ASP A 446 26.97 4.68 -8.55
CA ASP A 446 26.70 3.50 -7.73
C ASP A 446 26.23 2.35 -8.64
N ARG A 447 27.08 1.33 -8.81
CA ARG A 447 26.78 0.17 -9.66
C ARG A 447 25.99 -0.90 -8.92
N ASP A 448 25.84 -0.77 -7.60
CA ASP A 448 25.09 -1.68 -6.77
C ASP A 448 23.62 -1.30 -6.70
N MET A 449 23.28 -0.05 -7.01
CA MET A 449 21.90 0.43 -7.13
C MET A 449 21.56 0.76 -8.59
N ILE A 450 20.56 0.06 -9.15
CA ILE A 450 20.02 0.35 -10.48
C ILE A 450 18.53 0.67 -10.41
N PHE A 451 18.07 1.39 -11.42
CA PHE A 451 16.68 1.75 -11.62
C PHE A 451 16.26 1.19 -12.96
N ILE A 452 15.15 0.44 -12.99
CA ILE A 452 14.56 -0.09 -14.21
C ILE A 452 13.09 0.35 -14.23
N GLY A 453 12.75 1.30 -15.09
CA GLY A 453 11.49 2.02 -15.04
C GLY A 453 11.34 2.79 -13.72
N ASN A 454 10.22 2.57 -13.03
CA ASN A 454 9.97 3.15 -11.70
C ASN A 454 10.56 2.33 -10.53
N ASP A 455 11.20 1.20 -10.81
CA ASP A 455 11.59 0.26 -9.77
C ASP A 455 13.10 0.33 -9.47
N VAL A 456 13.44 0.41 -8.18
CA VAL A 456 14.82 0.35 -7.68
C VAL A 456 15.22 -1.07 -7.37
N PHE A 457 16.42 -1.47 -7.77
CA PHE A 457 17.02 -2.75 -7.44
C PHE A 457 18.42 -2.54 -6.86
N SER A 458 18.77 -3.35 -5.87
CA SER A 458 20.10 -3.39 -5.28
C SER A 458 20.78 -4.73 -5.56
N SER A 459 22.11 -4.76 -5.62
CA SER A 459 22.87 -6.00 -5.60
C SER A 459 23.22 -6.43 -4.17
N ASP A 460 23.22 -7.73 -3.92
CA ASP A 460 23.53 -8.33 -2.61
C ASP A 460 25.03 -8.65 -2.42
N GLU A 461 25.94 -8.06 -3.21
CA GLU A 461 27.38 -8.33 -3.12
C GLU A 461 28.09 -7.51 -2.04
#